data_AF-A0A5B7DLZ0-F1
#
_entry.id   AF-A0A5B7DLZ0-F1
#
_cell.length_a   1.000
_cell.length_b   1.000
_cell.length_c   1.000
_cell.angle_alpha   90.00
_cell.angle_beta   90.00
_cell.angle_gamma   90.00
#
_symmetry.space_group_name_H-M   'P 1'
#
loop_
_entity.id
_entity.type
_entity.pdbx_description
1 polymer ?
#
loop_
_entity_poly.entity_id
_entity_poly.type
_entity_poly.pdbx_seq_one_letter_code
_entity_poly.pdbx_strand_id
1 'polypeptide(L)'
;MNRNGEMLDAFVDETDVENRNETLAEGRVTWCARNQESAIDYMLVNRRMREIVDLIWIDEDGMIDIVLDHNMVVLECRLNYEWQGQV
;
A
#
# COMPACT_ATOMS: atom_id res chain seq x y z
N MET A 1 -6.09 15.38 -8.44
CA MET A 1 -5.25 14.33 -9.06
C MET A 1 -4.43 14.96 -10.18
N ASN A 2 -3.20 14.52 -10.42
CA ASN A 2 -2.37 15.01 -11.52
C ASN A 2 -2.35 13.98 -12.66
N ARG A 3 -1.73 14.32 -13.79
CA ARG A 3 -1.64 13.44 -14.97
C ARG A 3 -1.02 12.07 -14.66
N ASN A 4 -0.06 11.99 -13.74
CA ASN A 4 0.55 10.71 -13.38
C ASN A 4 -0.43 9.83 -12.60
N GLY A 5 -1.26 10.44 -11.74
CA GLY A 5 -2.36 9.74 -11.07
C GLY A 5 -3.38 9.20 -12.06
N GLU A 6 -3.80 9.99 -13.04
CA GLU A 6 -4.73 9.54 -14.10
C GLU A 6 -4.13 8.38 -14.92
N MET A 7 -2.83 8.40 -15.19
CA MET A 7 -2.15 7.29 -15.87
C MET A 7 -2.07 6.04 -15.02
N LEU A 8 -1.93 6.18 -13.70
CA LEU A 8 -1.95 5.06 -12.76
C LEU A 8 -3.36 4.45 -12.69
N ASP A 9 -4.40 5.27 -12.59
CA ASP A 9 -5.80 4.81 -12.60
C ASP A 9 -6.11 4.03 -13.88
N ALA A 10 -5.72 4.58 -15.04
CA ALA A 10 -5.87 3.87 -16.31
C ALA A 10 -5.11 2.53 -16.33
N PHE A 11 -3.90 2.47 -15.78
CA PHE A 11 -3.15 1.22 -15.66
C PHE A 11 -3.84 0.20 -14.76
N VAL A 12 -4.41 0.64 -13.63
CA VAL A 12 -5.18 -0.22 -12.72
C VAL A 12 -6.45 -0.72 -13.40
N ASP A 13 -7.16 0.12 -14.15
CA ASP A 13 -8.38 -0.25 -14.87
C ASP A 13 -8.11 -1.22 -16.04
N GLU A 14 -6.97 -1.06 -16.73
CA GLU A 14 -6.60 -1.88 -17.89
C GLU A 14 -5.94 -3.22 -17.50
N THR A 15 -5.50 -3.38 -16.25
CA THR A 15 -4.78 -4.57 -15.80
C THR A 15 -5.48 -5.26 -14.62
N ASP A 16 -5.12 -6.52 -14.31
CA ASP A 16 -5.70 -7.25 -13.16
C ASP A 16 -4.90 -6.97 -11.87
N VAL A 17 -4.68 -5.69 -11.58
CA VAL A 17 -4.07 -5.22 -10.34
C VAL A 17 -5.02 -4.28 -9.61
N GLU A 18 -4.91 -4.22 -8.30
CA GLU A 18 -5.75 -3.39 -7.45
C GLU A 18 -4.86 -2.45 -6.63
N ASN A 19 -5.24 -1.17 -6.57
CA ASN A 19 -4.60 -0.20 -5.69
C ASN A 19 -5.16 -0.32 -4.26
N ARG A 20 -4.43 -1.00 -3.37
CA ARG A 20 -4.90 -1.24 -2.01
C ARG A 20 -4.82 -0.03 -1.08
N ASN A 21 -4.09 1.01 -1.46
CA ASN A 21 -4.10 2.28 -0.72
C ASN A 21 -5.49 2.91 -0.74
N GLU A 22 -6.28 2.69 -1.79
CA GLU A 22 -7.63 3.24 -1.90
C GLU A 22 -8.70 2.29 -1.38
N THR A 23 -8.51 0.99 -1.55
CA THR A 23 -9.56 0.01 -1.25
C THR A 23 -9.49 -0.58 0.16
N LEU A 24 -8.33 -0.52 0.83
CA LEU A 24 -8.10 -1.23 2.09
C LEU A 24 -7.36 -0.42 3.16
N ALA A 25 -6.49 0.51 2.78
CA ALA A 25 -5.60 1.17 3.74
C ALA A 25 -6.36 2.05 4.76
N GLU A 26 -5.95 1.95 6.03
CA GLU A 26 -6.23 2.96 7.03
C GLU A 26 -5.17 4.08 6.95
N GLY A 27 -5.61 5.32 6.79
CA GLY A 27 -4.73 6.45 6.45
C GLY A 27 -4.64 6.69 4.93
N ARG A 28 -3.94 7.75 4.53
CA ARG A 28 -3.88 8.25 3.15
C ARG A 28 -2.55 8.91 2.77
N VAL A 29 -1.98 9.72 3.66
CA VAL A 29 -0.79 10.55 3.42
C VAL A 29 0.45 9.67 3.53
N THR A 30 1.11 9.40 2.41
CA THR A 30 2.35 8.61 2.38
C THR A 30 3.60 9.48 2.36
N TRP A 31 3.45 10.78 2.08
CA TRP A 31 4.52 11.76 2.07
C TRP A 31 4.06 13.07 2.71
N CYS A 32 4.88 13.61 3.61
CA CYS A 32 4.65 14.89 4.27
C CYS A 32 5.97 15.64 4.46
N ALA A 33 6.13 16.78 3.78
CA ALA A 33 7.20 17.72 4.08
C ALA A 33 6.82 19.15 3.72
N ARG A 34 7.44 20.10 4.43
CA ARG A 34 7.30 21.55 4.15
C ARG A 34 5.84 22.02 4.14
N ASN A 35 5.03 21.49 5.07
CA ASN A 35 3.59 21.74 5.17
C ASN A 35 2.80 21.31 3.91
N GLN A 36 3.30 20.31 3.19
CA GLN A 36 2.60 19.69 2.07
C GLN A 36 2.45 18.21 2.38
N GLU A 37 1.30 17.66 2.00
CA GLU A 37 0.94 16.26 2.16
C GLU A 37 0.56 15.69 0.81
N SER A 38 0.94 14.44 0.56
CA SER A 38 0.56 13.73 -0.66
C SER A 38 0.47 12.22 -0.45
N ALA A 39 -0.33 11.58 -1.30
CA ALA A 39 -0.43 10.13 -1.42
C ALA A 39 0.24 9.73 -2.74
N ILE A 40 1.53 9.42 -2.68
CA ILE A 40 2.36 9.18 -3.88
C ILE A 40 3.04 7.82 -3.88
N ASP A 41 2.94 7.09 -2.78
CA ASP A 41 3.40 5.72 -2.64
C ASP A 41 2.18 4.79 -2.72
N TYR A 42 2.25 3.73 -3.53
CA TYR A 42 1.09 2.90 -3.85
C TYR A 42 1.41 1.41 -3.66
N MET A 43 0.46 0.67 -3.10
CA MET A 43 0.47 -0.78 -2.97
C MET A 43 -0.45 -1.38 -4.02
N LEU A 44 0.14 -1.68 -5.18
CA LEU A 44 -0.55 -2.38 -6.26
C LEU A 44 -0.41 -3.89 -6.08
N VAL A 45 -1.53 -4.59 -5.96
CA VAL A 45 -1.54 -6.05 -5.74
C VAL A 45 -2.27 -6.75 -6.86
N ASN A 46 -1.74 -7.88 -7.32
CA ASN A 46 -2.50 -8.76 -8.22
C ASN A 46 -3.56 -9.55 -7.44
N ARG A 47 -4.40 -10.28 -8.17
CA ARG A 47 -5.47 -11.12 -7.60
C ARG A 47 -5.00 -12.06 -6.47
N ARG A 48 -3.85 -12.74 -6.63
CA ARG A 48 -3.34 -13.69 -5.63
C ARG A 48 -2.91 -13.00 -4.35
N MET A 49 -2.21 -11.88 -4.47
CA MET A 49 -1.80 -11.10 -3.30
C MET A 49 -3.02 -10.51 -2.59
N ARG A 50 -4.04 -10.05 -3.33
CA ARG A 50 -5.27 -9.54 -2.73
C ARG A 50 -5.95 -10.56 -1.80
N GLU A 51 -5.86 -11.85 -2.09
CA GLU A 51 -6.47 -12.91 -1.29
C GLU A 51 -5.74 -13.15 0.04
N ILE A 52 -4.48 -12.72 0.17
CA ILE A 52 -3.68 -12.92 1.39
C ILE A 52 -3.41 -11.64 2.17
N VAL A 53 -3.61 -10.47 1.56
CA VAL A 53 -3.46 -9.18 2.26
C VAL A 53 -4.69 -8.92 3.11
N ASP A 54 -4.46 -8.80 4.42
CA ASP A 54 -5.51 -8.63 5.42
C ASP A 54 -5.75 -7.16 5.78
N LEU A 55 -4.67 -6.43 5.94
CA LEU A 55 -4.66 -5.10 6.55
C LEU A 55 -3.56 -4.28 5.88
N ILE A 56 -3.87 -3.02 5.62
CA ILE A 56 -2.89 -2.00 5.29
C ILE A 56 -3.16 -0.79 6.17
N TRP A 57 -2.11 -0.16 6.66
CA TRP A 57 -2.21 1.12 7.35
C TRP A 57 -1.00 2.00 7.07
N ILE A 58 -1.19 3.30 7.20
CA ILE A 58 -0.20 4.33 6.96
C ILE A 58 0.05 5.07 8.28
N ASP A 59 1.31 5.11 8.71
CA ASP A 59 1.72 5.74 9.96
C ASP A 59 1.83 7.27 9.82
N GLU A 60 0.69 7.95 9.74
CA GLU A 60 0.65 9.42 9.61
C GLU A 60 1.06 10.15 10.89
N ASP A 61 0.93 9.48 12.03
CA ASP A 61 1.29 10.04 13.34
C ASP A 61 2.80 9.95 13.63
N GLY A 62 3.57 9.25 12.76
CA GLY A 62 5.00 9.06 12.92
C GLY A 62 5.36 8.24 14.16
N MET A 63 4.53 7.24 14.50
CA MET A 63 4.77 6.33 15.62
C MET A 63 6.05 5.50 15.41
N ILE A 64 6.43 5.29 14.16
CA ILE A 64 7.64 4.64 13.70
C ILE A 64 8.42 5.66 12.88
N ASP A 65 9.41 6.25 13.55
CA ASP A 65 10.32 7.20 12.92
C ASP A 65 11.27 6.47 11.96
N ILE A 66 11.08 6.74 10.67
CA ILE A 66 11.97 6.25 9.60
C ILE A 66 12.96 7.30 9.10
N VAL A 67 13.01 8.49 9.74
CA VAL A 67 13.91 9.61 9.41
C VAL A 67 13.80 10.06 7.95
N LEU A 68 12.60 9.99 7.38
CA LEU A 68 12.27 10.42 6.02
C LEU A 68 11.04 11.33 6.03
N ASP A 69 10.82 12.03 4.92
CA ASP A 69 9.60 12.77 4.62
C ASP A 69 8.44 11.86 4.16
N HIS A 70 8.63 10.55 4.18
CA HIS A 70 7.60 9.56 3.91
C HIS A 70 7.05 8.96 5.21
N ASN A 71 5.75 8.74 5.24
CA ASN A 71 5.11 7.95 6.28
C ASN A 71 5.29 6.47 5.95
N MET A 72 5.45 5.64 6.98
CA MET A 72 5.59 4.21 6.77
C MET A 72 4.25 3.60 6.34
N VAL A 73 4.29 2.78 5.28
CA VAL A 73 3.14 1.99 4.83
C VAL A 73 3.35 0.54 5.25
N VAL A 74 2.41 -0.01 6.01
CA VAL A 74 2.48 -1.38 6.52
C VAL A 74 1.42 -2.22 5.88
N LEU A 75 1.78 -3.44 5.50
CA LEU A 75 0.90 -4.42 4.89
C LEU A 75 1.07 -5.76 5.60
N GLU A 76 -0.02 -6.30 6.14
CA GLU A 76 -0.05 -7.64 6.74
C GLU A 76 -0.58 -8.67 5.76
N CYS A 77 0.14 -9.79 5.66
CA CYS A 77 -0.23 -10.93 4.84
C CYS A 77 -0.49 -12.17 5.70
N ARG A 78 -1.59 -12.89 5.43
CA ARG A 78 -1.78 -14.27 5.90
C ARG A 78 -0.99 -15.23 5.05
N LEU A 79 0.14 -15.69 5.58
CA LEU A 79 0.89 -16.79 4.97
C LEU A 79 0.36 -18.12 5.49
N ASN A 80 -0.37 -18.84 4.65
CA ASN A 80 -0.75 -20.22 4.92
C ASN A 80 0.47 -21.13 4.68
N TYR A 81 1.32 -21.28 5.68
CA TYR A 81 2.35 -22.31 5.65
C TYR A 81 1.72 -23.67 5.96
N GLU A 82 1.47 -24.48 4.93
CA GLU A 82 1.44 -25.92 5.11
C GLU A 82 2.88 -26.41 5.24
N TRP A 83 3.31 -26.68 6.48
CA TRP A 83 4.60 -27.32 6.72
C TRP A 83 4.55 -28.75 6.19
N GLN A 84 5.04 -28.96 4.95
CA GLN A 84 5.25 -30.29 4.38
C GLN A 84 6.56 -30.86 4.94
N GLY A 85 6.55 -31.26 6.22
CA GLY A 85 7.65 -31.98 6.82
C GLY A 85 7.87 -33.32 6.13
N GLN A 86 8.93 -33.43 5.33
CA GLN A 86 9.53 -34.73 5.03
C GLN A 86 10.63 -34.98 6.07
N VAL A 87 10.39 -36.00 6.89
CA VAL A 87 11.37 -36.63 7.80
C VAL A 87 12.37 -37.45 6.99
#